data_AF-A0A534VIM2-F1
#
_entry.id   AF-A0A534VIM2-F1
#
_cell.length_a   1.000
_cell.length_b   1.000
_cell.length_c   1.000
_cell.angle_alpha   90.00
_cell.angle_beta   90.00
_cell.angle_gamma   90.00
#
_symmetry.space_group_name_H-M   'P 1'
#
loop_
_entity.id
_entity.type
_entity.pdbx_description
1 polymer ?
#
loop_
_entity_poly.entity_id
_entity_poly.type
_entity_poly.pdbx_seq_one_letter_code
_entity_poly.pdbx_strand_id
1 'polypeptide(L)' 'MRIVFLGTPEFTLPLLETCARVGDLAAVVAQPDRPAGRSAKPQPPAAKRWAVERGIAVEQPD' A
#
# COMPACT_ATOMS: atom_id res chain seq x y z
N MET A 1 -15.81 11.03 3.83
CA MET A 1 -15.92 9.56 3.98
C MET A 1 -14.57 9.04 4.41
N ARG A 2 -14.50 8.25 5.49
CA ARG A 2 -13.23 7.64 5.95
C ARG A 2 -13.02 6.32 5.23
N ILE A 3 -11.84 6.12 4.65
CA ILE A 3 -11.52 5.01 3.75
C ILE A 3 -10.34 4.21 4.29
N VAL A 4 -10.42 2.89 4.23
CA VAL A 4 -9.28 1.99 4.36
C VAL A 4 -9.13 1.25 3.04
N PHE A 5 -7.93 1.24 2.48
CA PHE A 5 -7.66 0.61 1.20
C PHE A 5 -6.93 -0.72 1.40
N LEU A 6 -7.47 -1.81 0.86
CA LEU A 6 -6.86 -3.14 0.94
C LEU A 6 -6.35 -3.52 -0.45
N GLY A 7 -5.03 -3.51 -0.61
CA GLY A 7 -4.42 -3.75 -1.92
C GLY A 7 -2.90 -3.75 -1.83
N THR A 8 -2.26 -4.53 -2.69
CA THR A 8 -0.81 -4.82 -2.65
C THR A 8 -0.15 -4.60 -4.01
N PRO A 9 -0.74 -5.04 -5.14
CA PRO A 9 -0.10 -4.93 -6.45
C PRO A 9 0.05 -3.50 -6.95
N GLU A 10 0.99 -3.30 -7.89
CA GLU A 10 1.25 -1.98 -8.48
C GLU A 10 0.08 -1.43 -9.31
N PHE A 11 -0.69 -2.30 -9.96
CA PHE A 11 -1.85 -1.87 -10.75
C PHE A 11 -2.98 -1.25 -9.89
N THR A 12 -2.94 -1.41 -8.57
CA THR A 12 -3.95 -0.83 -7.67
C THR A 12 -3.63 0.62 -7.27
N LEU A 13 -2.43 1.13 -7.59
CA LEU A 13 -2.01 2.49 -7.21
C LEU A 13 -2.91 3.60 -7.76
N PRO A 14 -3.43 3.57 -9.01
CA PRO A 14 -4.35 4.60 -9.50
C PRO A 14 -5.68 4.64 -8.72
N LEU A 15 -6.17 3.48 -8.25
CA LEU A 15 -7.35 3.41 -7.39
C LEU A 15 -7.05 3.98 -6.01
N LEU A 16 -5.92 3.59 -5.41
CA LEU A 16 -5.46 4.09 -4.12
C LEU A 16 -5.30 5.62 -4.11
N GLU A 17 -4.69 6.19 -5.15
CA GLU A 17 -4.57 7.63 -5.35
C GLU A 17 -5.94 8.31 -5.46
N THR A 18 -6.91 7.66 -6.11
CA THR A 18 -8.27 8.17 -6.18
C THR A 18 -8.95 8.15 -4.80
N CYS A 19 -8.81 7.08 -4.04
CA CYS A 19 -9.30 7.01 -2.66
C CYS A 19 -8.75 8.13 -1.78
N ALA A 20 -7.46 8.41 -1.88
CA ALA A 20 -6.79 9.48 -1.14
C ALA A 20 -7.26 10.89 -1.54
N ARG A 21 -7.64 11.07 -2.81
CA ARG A 21 -8.13 12.35 -3.33
C ARG A 21 -9.59 12.62 -2.96
N VAL A 22 -10.44 11.58 -2.96
CA VAL A 22 -11.90 11.75 -2.78
C VAL A 22 -12.37 11.58 -1.34
N GLY A 23 -11.53 11.08 -0.45
CA GLY A 23 -11.88 10.81 0.93
C GLY A 23 -10.71 10.92 1.91
N ASP A 24 -11.03 10.74 3.18
CA ASP A 24 -10.04 10.65 4.25
C ASP A 24 -9.48 9.23 4.28
N LEU A 25 -8.41 8.99 3.53
CA LEU A 25 -7.72 7.71 3.49
C LEU A 25 -6.94 7.49 4.80
N ALA A 26 -7.56 6.74 5.71
CA ALA A 26 -7.07 6.54 7.06
C ALA A 26 -5.92 5.52 7.14
N ALA A 27 -5.95 4.48 6.30
CA ALA A 27 -4.93 3.43 6.31
C ALA A 27 -4.90 2.65 4.97
N VAL A 28 -3.75 2.03 4.70
CA VAL A 28 -3.54 1.06 3.63
C VAL A 28 -3.16 -0.29 4.24
N VAL A 29 -3.89 -1.34 3.90
CA VAL A 29 -3.54 -2.72 4.28
C VAL A 29 -2.85 -3.37 3.09
N ALA A 30 -1.59 -3.77 3.28
CA ALA A 30 -0.78 -4.43 2.27
C ALA A 30 -0.28 -5.79 2.79
N GLN A 31 0.05 -6.70 1.88
CA GLN A 31 0.74 -7.94 2.27
C GLN A 31 2.08 -7.64 2.96
N PRO A 32 2.61 -8.55 3.79
CA PRO A 32 3.97 -8.45 4.31
C PRO A 32 5.02 -8.29 3.21
N ASP A 33 6.18 -7.76 3.56
CA ASP A 33 7.30 -7.62 2.63
C ASP A 33 7.80 -9.02 2.24
N ARG A 34 7.79 -9.33 0.94
CA ARG A 34 8.20 -10.65 0.43
C ARG A 34 9.46 -10.53 -0.44
N PRO A 35 10.30 -11.58 -0.47
CA PRO A 35 11.43 -11.66 -1.39
C PRO A 35 10.99 -11.46 -2.84
N ALA A 36 11.70 -10.62 -3.60
CA ALA A 36 11.44 -10.42 -5.01
C ALA A 36 12.74 -10.39 -5.83
N GLY A 37 12.66 -10.85 -7.08
CA GLY A 37 13.78 -10.90 -8.01
C GLY A 37 14.84 -11.95 -7.66
N ARG A 38 15.96 -11.95 -8.39
CA ARG A 38 17.02 -12.97 -8.27
C ARG A 38 17.81 -12.88 -6.96
N SER A 39 17.88 -11.70 -6.35
CA SER A 39 18.61 -11.48 -5.10
C SER A 39 17.81 -11.90 -3.86
N ALA A 40 16.52 -12.25 -4.01
CA ALA A 40 15.60 -12.61 -2.93
C ALA A 40 15.59 -11.61 -1.75
N LYS A 41 15.96 -10.35 -2.01
CA LYS A 41 15.88 -9.32 -0.98
C LYS A 41 14.41 -9.01 -0.70
N PRO A 42 14.01 -8.84 0.57
CA PRO A 42 12.68 -8.36 0.90
C PRO A 42 12.40 -7.04 0.19
N GLN A 43 11.29 -6.98 -0.54
CA GLN A 43 10.82 -5.73 -1.12
C GLN A 43 9.44 -5.40 -0.58
N PRO A 44 9.23 -4.15 -0.12
CA PRO A 44 7.91 -3.71 0.30
C PRO A 44 6.97 -3.71 -0.91
N PRO A 45 5.69 -4.08 -0.74
CA PRO A 45 4.70 -3.96 -1.80
C PRO A 45 4.56 -2.54 -2.36
N ALA A 46 4.06 -2.42 -3.59
CA ALA A 46 3.83 -1.13 -4.23
C ALA A 46 2.92 -0.22 -3.39
N ALA A 47 1.82 -0.76 -2.85
CA ALA A 47 0.89 -0.01 -2.01
C ALA A 47 1.53 0.50 -0.70
N LYS A 48 2.40 -0.29 -0.07
CA LYS A 48 3.16 0.11 1.13
C LYS A 48 4.09 1.28 0.83
N ARG A 49 4.88 1.19 -0.25
CA ARG A 49 5.78 2.28 -0.66
C ARG A 49 5.01 3.58 -0.88
N TRP A 50 3.93 3.51 -1.67
CA TRP A 50 3.08 4.66 -1.97
C TRP A 50 2.52 5.33 -0.71
N ALA A 51 2.07 4.54 0.27
CA ALA A 51 1.48 5.04 1.51
C ALA A 51 2.52 5.67 2.44
N VAL A 52 3.67 5.01 2.62
CA VAL A 52 4.78 5.51 3.44
C VAL A 52 5.30 6.85 2.91
N GLU A 53 5.47 6.99 1.59
CA GLU A 53 5.89 8.25 0.96
C GLU A 53 4.95 9.43 1.22
N ARG A 54 3.67 9.14 1.53
CA ARG A 54 2.62 10.13 1.78
C ARG A 54 2.26 10.27 3.26
N GLY A 55 2.96 9.58 4.15
CA GLY A 55 2.69 9.60 5.60
C GLY A 55 1.36 8.95 5.99
N ILE A 56 0.83 8.06 5.17
CA ILE A 56 -0.42 7.33 5.44
C ILE A 56 -0.10 6.06 6.23
N ALA A 57 -0.91 5.74 7.23
CA ALA A 57 -0.74 4.54 8.04
C ALA A 57 -0.80 3.26 7.19
N VAL A 58 0.06 2.29 7.50
CA VAL A 58 0.15 1.01 6.80
C VAL A 58 0.00 -0.13 7.79
N GLU A 59 -0.87 -1.08 7.46
CA GLU A 59 -1.06 -2.32 8.20
C GLU A 59 -0.61 -3.53 7.35
N GLN A 60 0.09 -4.49 7.94
CA GLN A 60 0.56 -5.72 7.28
C GLN A 60 0.22 -6.94 8.14
N PRO A 61 -0.95 -7.58 7.96
CA PRO A 61 -1.31 -8.80 8.71
C PRO A 61 -0.51 -10.02 8.22
N ASP A 62 -0.26 -10.96 9.14
CA ASP A 62 0.52 -12.20 8.93
C ASP A 62 -0.17 -13.24 8.04
#